data_AF-A0A6A3SHH5-F1
#
_entry.id   AF-A0A6A3SHH5-F1
#
_cell.length_a   1.000
_cell.length_b   1.000
_cell.length_c   1.000
_cell.angle_alpha   90.00
_cell.angle_beta   90.00
_cell.angle_gamma   90.00
#
_symmetry.space_group_name_H-M   'P 1'
#
loop_
_entity.id
_entity.type
_entity.pdbx_description
1 polymer ?
#
loop_
_entity_poly.entity_id
_entity_poly.type
_entity_poly.pdbx_seq_one_letter_code
_entity_poly.pdbx_strand_id
1 'polypeptide(L)'
;MNGVDRVDQLRSTNPTRRKEQRLSMSLLTWVLDLSIINGFALMKEIETGPAAPRTLREFKRRVCESLVQGAMTKRRDAQLKRGRPDSLVNSTDEERAPHVLTPNSRENSRGKLV
;
A
#
# COMPACT_ATOMS: atom_id res chain seq x y z
N MET A 1 -18.64 -31.60 11.58
CA MET A 1 -19.14 -30.73 12.65
C MET A 1 -18.23 -29.56 13.03
N ASN A 2 -16.93 -29.54 12.67
CA ASN A 2 -15.98 -28.49 13.14
C ASN A 2 -15.63 -27.42 12.09
N GLY A 3 -16.46 -27.26 11.06
CA GLY A 3 -16.15 -26.34 9.95
C GLY A 3 -16.14 -24.87 10.40
N VAL A 4 -17.15 -24.48 11.17
CA VAL A 4 -17.32 -23.12 11.67
C VAL A 4 -16.16 -22.73 12.60
N ASP A 5 -15.83 -23.58 13.57
CA ASP A 5 -14.71 -23.33 14.50
C ASP A 5 -13.36 -23.23 13.80
N ARG A 6 -13.14 -24.06 12.76
CA ARG A 6 -11.92 -23.98 11.95
C ARG A 6 -11.83 -22.68 11.17
N VAL A 7 -12.94 -22.20 10.61
CA VAL A 7 -12.97 -20.90 9.92
C VAL A 7 -12.72 -19.77 10.91
N ASP A 8 -13.30 -19.83 12.11
CA ASP A 8 -13.08 -18.84 13.15
C ASP A 8 -11.62 -18.81 13.62
N GLN A 9 -11.02 -19.98 13.82
CA GLN A 9 -9.61 -20.15 14.16
C GLN A 9 -8.70 -19.62 13.05
N LEU A 10 -8.98 -19.94 11.78
CA LEU A 10 -8.21 -19.41 10.65
C LEU A 10 -8.27 -17.88 10.60
N ARG A 11 -9.46 -17.31 10.82
CA ARG A 11 -9.67 -15.86 10.86
C ARG A 11 -8.88 -15.20 12.00
N SER A 12 -8.81 -15.81 13.18
CA SER A 12 -8.12 -15.23 14.33
C SER A 12 -6.59 -15.20 14.19
N THR A 13 -6.00 -16.03 13.32
CA THR A 13 -4.54 -16.05 13.09
C THR A 13 -4.02 -14.88 12.24
N ASN A 14 -4.81 -14.34 11.32
CA ASN A 14 -4.41 -13.25 10.41
C ASN A 14 -5.54 -12.23 10.16
N PRO A 15 -6.10 -11.63 11.23
CA PRO A 15 -7.29 -10.79 11.12
C PRO A 15 -6.99 -9.49 10.37
N THR A 16 -7.94 -9.03 9.55
CA THR A 16 -7.94 -7.65 9.00
C THR A 16 -8.50 -6.65 10.00
N ARG A 17 -9.13 -7.15 11.07
CA ARG A 17 -9.73 -6.36 12.14
C ARG A 17 -8.72 -5.38 12.76
N ARG A 18 -9.14 -4.13 12.90
CA ARG A 18 -8.46 -3.11 13.71
C ARG A 18 -9.32 -2.77 14.92
N LYS A 19 -8.72 -2.14 15.94
CA LYS A 19 -9.47 -1.60 17.08
C LYS A 19 -10.34 -0.46 16.56
N GLU A 20 -11.65 -0.71 16.47
CA GLU A 20 -12.63 0.24 15.96
C GLU A 20 -13.85 0.34 16.86
N GLN A 21 -14.40 1.54 17.00
CA GLN A 21 -15.60 1.80 17.81
C GLN A 21 -16.89 1.57 17.01
N ARG A 22 -16.82 1.74 15.68
CA ARG A 22 -17.99 1.63 14.79
C ARG A 22 -18.22 0.17 14.42
N LEU A 23 -19.41 -0.34 14.74
CA LEU A 23 -19.82 -1.70 14.38
C LEU A 23 -19.72 -1.95 12.87
N SER A 24 -20.02 -0.95 12.05
CA SER A 24 -19.93 -1.06 10.59
C SER A 24 -18.54 -1.45 10.09
N MET A 25 -17.47 -0.87 10.67
CA MET A 25 -16.10 -1.23 10.32
C MET A 25 -15.74 -2.65 10.78
N SER A 26 -16.24 -3.06 11.94
CA SER A 26 -16.07 -4.42 12.43
C SER A 26 -16.75 -5.45 11.53
N LEU A 27 -17.97 -5.17 11.06
CA LEU A 27 -18.68 -6.02 10.10
C LEU A 27 -17.98 -6.06 8.74
N LEU A 28 -17.54 -4.91 8.24
CA LEU A 28 -16.81 -4.82 6.97
C LEU A 28 -15.53 -5.67 7.01
N THR A 29 -14.69 -5.49 8.03
CA THR A 29 -13.45 -6.26 8.16
C THR A 29 -13.70 -7.76 8.35
N TRP A 30 -14.80 -8.12 9.01
CA TRP A 30 -15.23 -9.52 9.15
C TRP A 30 -15.66 -10.15 7.81
N VAL A 31 -16.48 -9.45 7.02
CA VAL A 31 -16.89 -9.90 5.68
C VAL A 31 -15.69 -10.01 4.73
N LEU A 32 -14.74 -9.07 4.81
CA LEU A 32 -13.51 -9.13 4.03
C LEU A 32 -12.68 -10.37 4.38
N ASP A 33 -12.50 -10.67 5.67
CA ASP A 33 -11.76 -11.85 6.10
C ASP A 33 -12.43 -13.15 5.61
N LEU A 34 -13.75 -13.25 5.68
CA LEU A 34 -14.49 -14.41 5.13
C LEU A 34 -14.37 -14.53 3.62
N SER A 35 -14.46 -13.42 2.90
CA SER A 35 -14.34 -13.41 1.43
C SER A 35 -12.98 -13.92 0.98
N ILE A 36 -11.90 -13.54 1.69
CA ILE A 36 -10.55 -14.03 1.42
C ILE A 36 -10.42 -15.53 1.72
N ILE A 37 -10.99 -16.01 2.84
CA ILE A 37 -10.96 -17.44 3.18
C ILE A 37 -11.70 -18.28 2.12
N ASN A 38 -12.88 -17.84 1.71
CA ASN A 38 -13.67 -18.52 0.68
C ASN A 38 -12.96 -18.48 -0.68
N GLY A 39 -12.41 -17.33 -1.07
CA GLY A 39 -11.63 -17.21 -2.30
C GLY A 39 -10.40 -18.12 -2.30
N PHE A 40 -9.70 -18.26 -1.17
CA PHE A 40 -8.59 -19.19 -1.04
C PHE A 40 -9.02 -20.66 -1.19
N ALA A 41 -10.17 -21.02 -0.63
CA ALA A 41 -10.72 -22.37 -0.77
C ALA A 41 -11.04 -22.68 -2.25
N LEU A 42 -11.67 -21.73 -2.96
CA LEU A 42 -11.94 -21.87 -4.39
C LEU A 42 -10.66 -21.99 -5.22
N MET A 43 -9.66 -21.14 -4.95
CA MET A 43 -8.38 -21.18 -5.65
C MET A 43 -7.64 -22.49 -5.46
N LYS A 44 -7.76 -23.12 -4.28
CA LYS A 44 -7.18 -24.45 -4.03
C LYS A 44 -7.83 -25.56 -4.85
N GLU A 45 -9.13 -25.45 -5.11
CA GLU A 45 -9.86 -26.41 -5.93
C GLU A 45 -9.57 -26.20 -7.43
N ILE A 46 -9.47 -24.95 -7.88
CA ILE A 46 -9.31 -24.59 -9.30
C ILE A 46 -7.85 -24.72 -9.75
N GLU A 47 -6.91 -24.19 -8.97
CA GLU A 47 -5.48 -24.19 -9.31
C GLU A 47 -4.74 -25.24 -8.48
N THR A 48 -4.59 -26.44 -9.04
CA THR A 48 -3.71 -27.50 -8.51
C THR A 48 -2.27 -27.41 -9.03
N GLY A 49 -1.94 -26.33 -9.76
CA GLY A 49 -0.62 -26.09 -10.36
C GLY A 49 0.42 -25.45 -9.43
N PRO A 50 1.69 -25.32 -9.87
CA PRO A 50 2.79 -24.75 -9.08
C PRO A 50 2.63 -23.25 -8.79
N ALA A 51 1.75 -22.56 -9.52
CA ALA A 51 1.45 -21.14 -9.34
C ALA A 51 0.46 -20.87 -8.18
N ALA A 52 -0.23 -21.90 -7.68
CA ALA A 52 -1.24 -21.75 -6.66
C ALA A 52 -0.66 -21.23 -5.33
N PRO A 53 -1.35 -20.31 -4.64
CA PRO A 53 -0.90 -19.83 -3.34
C PRO A 53 -0.84 -20.98 -2.34
N ARG A 54 0.33 -21.21 -1.73
CA ARG A 54 0.51 -22.32 -0.78
C ARG A 54 -0.15 -22.05 0.56
N THR A 55 -0.24 -20.77 0.94
CA THR A 55 -0.77 -20.34 2.24
C THR A 55 -1.81 -19.23 2.11
N LEU A 56 -2.72 -19.14 3.07
CA LEU A 56 -3.74 -18.07 3.14
C LEU A 56 -3.11 -16.68 3.21
N ARG A 57 -1.98 -16.54 3.92
CA ARG A 57 -1.23 -15.28 4.04
C ARG A 57 -0.68 -14.83 2.68
N GLU A 58 -0.11 -15.77 1.92
CA GLU A 58 0.40 -15.48 0.58
C GLU A 58 -0.73 -15.08 -0.37
N PHE A 59 -1.85 -15.82 -0.34
CA PHE A 59 -3.03 -15.47 -1.13
C PHE A 59 -3.52 -14.06 -0.81
N LYS A 60 -3.68 -13.74 0.47
CA LYS A 60 -4.07 -12.40 0.94
C LYS A 60 -3.11 -11.32 0.44
N ARG A 61 -1.79 -11.58 0.48
CA ARG A 61 -0.79 -10.65 -0.04
C ARG A 61 -0.98 -10.39 -1.54
N ARG A 62 -1.12 -11.44 -2.35
CA ARG A 62 -1.30 -11.32 -3.81
C ARG A 62 -2.58 -10.55 -4.17
N VAL A 63 -3.67 -10.81 -3.45
CA VAL A 63 -4.92 -10.05 -3.60
C VAL A 63 -4.70 -8.57 -3.30
N CYS A 64 -4.05 -8.24 -2.19
CA CYS A 64 -3.73 -6.84 -1.85
C CYS A 64 -2.83 -6.19 -2.91
N GLU A 65 -1.79 -6.88 -3.38
CA GLU A 65 -0.89 -6.38 -4.43
C GLU A 65 -1.67 -6.09 -5.71
N SER A 66 -2.53 -7.01 -6.16
CA SER A 66 -3.37 -6.85 -7.33
C SER A 66 -4.32 -5.65 -7.21
N LEU A 67 -5.01 -5.50 -6.08
CA LEU A 67 -5.92 -4.38 -5.84
C LEU A 67 -5.20 -3.02 -5.80
N VAL A 68 -3.99 -2.99 -5.27
CA VAL A 68 -3.21 -1.75 -5.05
C VAL A 68 -2.38 -1.36 -6.28
N GLN A 69 -2.04 -2.31 -7.15
CA GLN A 69 -1.19 -2.09 -8.33
C GLN A 69 -1.70 -0.94 -9.22
N GLY A 70 -3.02 -0.89 -9.49
CA GLY A 70 -3.63 0.18 -10.28
C GLY A 70 -3.55 1.56 -9.62
N ALA A 71 -3.57 1.64 -8.29
CA ALA A 71 -3.42 2.89 -7.55
C ALA A 71 -1.94 3.32 -7.48
N MET A 72 -1.02 2.38 -7.32
CA MET A 72 0.42 2.66 -7.23
C MET A 72 1.00 3.16 -8.55
N THR A 73 0.59 2.57 -9.69
CA THR A 73 0.97 3.02 -11.03
C THR A 73 0.53 4.47 -11.27
N LYS A 74 -0.74 4.78 -11.04
CA LYS A 74 -1.27 6.16 -11.14
C LYS A 74 -0.55 7.15 -10.22
N ARG A 75 -0.24 6.75 -8.99
CA ARG A 75 0.52 7.60 -8.05
C ARG A 75 1.95 7.85 -8.53
N ARG A 76 2.62 6.83 -9.08
CA ARG A 76 3.96 6.95 -9.64
C ARG A 76 3.98 7.89 -10.85
N ASP A 77 3.01 7.75 -11.75
CA ASP A 77 2.89 8.63 -12.92
C ASP A 77 2.64 10.09 -12.51
N ALA A 78 1.80 10.31 -11.50
CA ALA A 78 1.56 11.65 -10.95
C ALA A 78 2.80 12.25 -10.30
N GLN A 79 3.63 11.43 -9.64
CA GLN A 79 4.88 11.86 -9.02
C GLN A 79 5.94 12.22 -10.08
N LEU A 80 6.05 11.44 -11.16
CA LEU A 80 6.96 11.74 -12.27
C LEU A 80 6.58 13.04 -12.98
N LYS A 81 5.28 13.33 -13.14
CA LYS A 81 4.80 14.60 -13.72
C LYS A 81 5.11 15.82 -12.85
N ARG A 82 5.18 15.66 -11.53
CA ARG A 82 5.56 16.74 -10.60
C ARG A 82 7.06 17.00 -10.54
N GLY A 83 7.89 16.13 -11.12
CA GLY A 83 9.35 16.17 -11.03
C GLY A 83 10.06 16.94 -12.14
N ARG A 84 9.37 17.70 -13.00
CA ARG A 84 10.02 18.59 -13.97
C ARG A 84 10.04 20.01 -13.39
N PRO A 85 11.11 20.43 -12.68
CA PRO A 85 11.40 21.85 -12.66
C PRO A 85 11.69 22.22 -14.11
N ASP A 86 10.97 23.22 -14.63
CA ASP A 86 11.32 23.81 -15.91
C ASP A 86 12.81 24.11 -15.89
N SER A 87 13.53 23.61 -16.89
CA SER A 87 14.91 23.98 -17.12
C SER A 87 14.94 25.50 -17.24
N LEU A 88 15.40 26.18 -16.19
CA LEU A 88 15.58 27.62 -16.17
C LEU A 88 16.47 27.96 -17.36
N VAL A 89 15.83 28.55 -18.37
CA VAL A 89 16.48 29.19 -19.49
C VAL A 89 17.47 30.18 -18.88
N ASN A 90 18.75 30.02 -19.22
CA ASN A 90 19.79 30.99 -18.95
C ASN A 90 19.43 32.29 -19.68
N SER A 91 18.66 33.16 -19.04
CA SER A 91 18.57 34.56 -19.39
C SER A 91 19.14 35.34 -18.22
N THR A 92 20.41 35.71 -18.39
CA THR A 92 21.08 36.77 -17.66
C THR A 92 20.25 38.05 -17.80
N ASP A 93 19.54 38.41 -16.74
CA ASP A 93 19.16 39.80 -16.50
C ASP A 93 19.25 40.04 -15.00
N GLU A 94 20.26 40.83 -14.65
CA GLU A 94 20.45 41.40 -13.33
C GLU A 94 19.35 42.46 -13.11
N GLU A 95 18.41 42.19 -12.22
CA GLU A 95 17.98 43.12 -11.16
C GLU A 95 16.76 42.57 -10.42
N ARG A 96 16.75 42.84 -9.11
CA ARG A 96 15.63 42.65 -8.16
C ARG A 96 15.45 41.22 -7.64
N ALA A 97 16.26 40.90 -6.63
CA ALA A 97 16.07 39.73 -5.78
C ALA A 97 14.75 39.82 -4.97
N PRO A 98 13.81 38.86 -5.10
CA PRO A 98 12.98 38.46 -3.99
C PRO A 98 13.73 37.38 -3.21
N HIS A 99 13.81 37.49 -1.88
CA HIS A 99 14.48 36.51 -1.03
C HIS A 99 13.96 35.08 -1.29
N VAL A 100 14.74 34.29 -2.02
CA VAL A 100 14.48 32.87 -2.23
C VAL A 100 15.02 32.14 -1.00
N LEU A 101 14.14 31.46 -0.26
CA LEU A 101 14.54 30.46 0.72
C LEU A 101 15.25 29.32 -0.02
N THR A 102 16.56 29.36 -0.11
CA THR A 102 17.39 28.26 -0.61
C THR A 102 17.17 27.02 0.26
N PRO A 103 16.76 25.86 -0.32
CA PRO A 103 16.71 24.61 0.43
C PRO A 103 18.12 24.25 0.91
N ASN A 104 18.23 23.72 2.13
CA ASN A 104 19.51 23.30 2.70
C ASN A 104 20.25 22.35 1.75
N SER A 105 21.42 22.78 1.28
CA SER A 105 22.37 21.91 0.57
C SER A 105 22.83 20.79 1.50
N ARG A 106 22.77 19.55 1.01
CA ARG A 106 23.23 18.35 1.73
C ARG A 106 24.70 18.03 1.49
N GLU A 107 25.38 18.76 0.61
CA GLU A 107 26.75 18.42 0.23
C GLU A 107 27.78 18.79 1.31
N ASN A 108 27.50 19.80 2.15
CA ASN A 108 28.44 20.27 3.19
C ASN A 108 27.83 20.42 4.60
N SER A 109 26.62 19.91 4.86
CA SER A 109 25.97 20.10 6.16
C SER A 109 26.37 19.04 7.19
N ARG A 110 27.25 19.43 8.13
CA ARG A 110 27.52 18.71 9.40
C ARG A 110 26.65 19.29 10.52
N GLY A 111 25.33 19.11 10.44
CA GLY A 111 24.42 19.60 11.47
C GLY A 111 24.64 18.89 12.81
N LYS A 112 25.27 19.56 13.79
CA LYS A 112 25.05 19.27 15.21
C LYS A 112 23.87 20.13 15.67
N LEU A 113 22.77 19.47 16.01
CA LEU A 113 21.70 20.07 16.80
C LEU A 113 22.16 20.04 18.27
N VAL A 114 22.19 21.20 18.93
CA VAL A 114 22.25 21.32 20.40
C VAL A 114 20.82 21.52 20.89
#